data_AF-A0A955WF93-F1
#
_entry.id   AF-A0A955WF93-F1
#
_cell.length_a   1.000
_cell.length_b   1.000
_cell.length_c   1.000
_cell.angle_alpha   90.00
_cell.angle_beta   90.00
_cell.angle_gamma   90.00
#
_symmetry.space_group_name_H-M   'P 1'
#
loop_
_entity.id
_entity.type
_entity.pdbx_description
1 polymer ?
#
loop_
_entity_poly.entity_id
_entity_poly.type
_entity_poly.pdbx_seq_one_letter_code
_entity_poly.pdbx_strand_id
1 'polypeptide(L)'
;MWETDASHPEWAERAAAEGWEYAACTVRRGLGSPPAPRPAPPGLRCRALVGDADWQVALEVALAAHGISEPAFMTWARGQLRARVEAGEAWAFGAFVDGALVASCGLVFGAGEARFQDVGVRPDQQGRHVGSHLIHTALARLHAERPGTPAFICADRETRADRVYAAQGMALVGHTHCLVLPISPDEVA
;
A
#
# COMPACT_ATOMS: atom_id res chain seq x y z
N MET A 1 5.16 21.14 -17.61
CA MET A 1 4.26 20.10 -18.15
C MET A 1 5.13 18.87 -18.29
N TRP A 2 5.08 17.96 -17.32
CA TRP A 2 5.83 16.70 -17.37
C TRP A 2 5.01 15.74 -18.23
N GLU A 3 5.56 15.33 -19.38
CA GLU A 3 4.97 14.30 -20.22
C GLU A 3 4.90 13.00 -19.43
N THR A 4 3.72 12.38 -19.42
CA THR A 4 3.36 11.21 -18.60
C THR A 4 3.57 9.90 -19.33
N ASP A 5 4.28 9.90 -20.45
CA ASP A 5 4.60 8.68 -21.18
C ASP A 5 6.06 8.29 -20.92
N ALA A 6 6.24 7.56 -19.82
CA ALA A 6 7.53 7.04 -19.40
C ALA A 6 7.45 5.51 -19.31
N SER A 7 6.93 4.84 -20.34
CA SER A 7 7.54 3.56 -20.67
C SER A 7 8.92 3.89 -21.18
N HIS A 8 9.91 3.66 -20.33
CA HIS A 8 11.32 3.84 -20.58
C HIS A 8 11.90 2.44 -20.94
N PRO A 9 11.54 1.83 -22.09
CA PRO A 9 11.98 0.48 -22.44
C PRO A 9 13.51 0.37 -22.47
N GLU A 10 14.21 1.46 -22.78
CA GLU A 10 15.66 1.53 -22.77
C GLU A 10 16.26 1.25 -21.39
N TRP A 11 15.56 1.58 -20.30
CA TRP A 11 16.01 1.27 -18.95
C TRP A 11 15.83 -0.21 -18.62
N ALA A 12 14.75 -0.84 -19.11
CA ALA A 12 14.54 -2.27 -18.96
C ALA A 12 15.57 -3.08 -19.76
N GLU A 13 15.83 -2.67 -21.00
CA GLU A 13 16.86 -3.29 -21.86
C GLU A 13 18.25 -3.15 -21.26
N ARG A 14 18.59 -1.95 -20.76
CA ARG A 14 19.87 -1.70 -20.10
C ARG A 14 20.01 -2.49 -18.80
N ALA A 15 18.97 -2.52 -17.97
CA ALA A 15 18.94 -3.32 -16.75
C ALA A 15 19.24 -4.79 -17.06
N ALA A 16 18.51 -5.37 -18.03
CA ALA A 16 18.70 -6.74 -18.46
C ALA A 16 20.12 -7.00 -18.99
N ALA A 17 20.69 -6.08 -19.79
CA ALA A 17 22.05 -6.20 -20.31
C ALA A 17 23.12 -6.20 -19.21
N GLU A 18 22.85 -5.53 -18.08
CA GLU A 18 23.74 -5.46 -16.92
C GLU A 18 23.39 -6.51 -15.83
N GLY A 19 22.40 -7.38 -16.07
CA GLY A 19 21.97 -8.43 -15.14
C GLY A 19 21.04 -7.96 -14.02
N TRP A 20 20.46 -6.77 -14.12
CA TRP A 20 19.50 -6.22 -13.16
C TRP A 20 18.06 -6.58 -13.56
N GLU A 21 17.22 -6.83 -12.57
CA GLU A 21 15.77 -6.85 -12.71
C GLU A 21 15.23 -5.42 -12.71
N TYR A 22 14.20 -5.18 -13.52
CA TYR A 22 13.55 -3.88 -13.66
C TYR A 22 12.08 -3.96 -13.26
N ALA A 23 11.62 -3.01 -12.45
CA ALA A 23 10.21 -2.82 -12.11
C ALA A 23 9.82 -1.34 -12.28
N ALA A 24 8.60 -1.09 -12.76
CA ALA A 24 8.02 0.24 -12.83
C ALA A 24 6.77 0.31 -11.96
N CYS A 25 6.70 1.33 -11.11
CA CYS A 25 5.55 1.60 -10.26
C CYS A 25 4.91 2.92 -10.68
N THR A 26 3.59 3.01 -10.52
CA THR A 26 2.84 4.27 -10.62
C THR A 26 2.88 4.99 -9.30
N VAL A 27 3.01 6.31 -9.34
CA VAL A 27 2.80 7.19 -8.18
C VAL A 27 1.44 7.85 -8.34
N ARG A 28 0.56 7.62 -7.37
CA ARG A 28 -0.76 8.24 -7.35
C ARG A 28 -0.92 9.19 -6.18
N ARG A 29 -1.62 10.30 -6.44
CA ARG A 29 -1.94 11.34 -5.46
C ARG A 29 -3.45 11.47 -5.30
N GLY A 30 -3.94 11.27 -4.09
CA GLY A 30 -5.29 11.63 -3.66
C GLY A 30 -5.30 13.02 -3.04
N LEU A 31 -6.30 13.83 -3.38
CA LEU A 31 -6.57 15.11 -2.75
C LEU A 31 -8.07 15.31 -2.61
N GLY A 32 -8.52 15.69 -1.42
CA GLY A 32 -9.94 15.89 -1.14
C GLY A 32 -10.68 14.60 -0.76
N SER A 33 -12.00 14.65 -0.84
CA SER A 33 -12.86 13.53 -0.47
C SER A 33 -12.77 12.41 -1.53
N PRO A 34 -12.63 11.14 -1.13
CA PRO A 34 -12.74 10.04 -2.09
C PRO A 34 -14.16 9.95 -2.68
N PRO A 35 -14.32 9.38 -3.89
CA PRO A 35 -15.63 9.08 -4.45
C PRO A 35 -16.46 8.20 -3.52
N ALA A 36 -17.79 8.26 -3.66
CA ALA A 36 -18.70 7.40 -2.90
C ALA A 36 -18.27 5.92 -3.06
N PRO A 37 -18.17 5.17 -1.94
CA PRO A 37 -17.71 3.80 -2.01
C PRO A 37 -18.77 2.94 -2.70
N ARG A 38 -18.32 1.90 -3.41
CA ARG A 38 -19.22 0.82 -3.83
C ARG A 38 -19.81 0.12 -2.59
N PRO A 39 -20.95 -0.58 -2.69
CA PRO A 39 -21.48 -1.36 -1.58
C PRO A 39 -20.42 -2.25 -0.93
N ALA A 40 -20.39 -2.27 0.40
CA ALA A 40 -19.47 -3.12 1.14
C ALA A 40 -19.86 -4.59 0.98
N PRO A 41 -18.88 -5.51 0.90
CA PRO A 41 -19.13 -6.93 1.11
C PRO A 41 -19.87 -7.15 2.44
N PRO A 42 -20.80 -8.12 2.51
CA PRO A 42 -21.43 -8.50 3.77
C PRO A 42 -20.39 -8.78 4.86
N GLY A 43 -20.67 -8.33 6.08
CA GLY A 43 -19.79 -8.55 7.23
C GLY A 43 -18.52 -7.67 7.26
N LEU A 44 -18.23 -6.89 6.21
CA LEU A 44 -17.03 -6.05 6.16
C LEU A 44 -17.15 -4.85 7.12
N ARG A 45 -16.11 -4.65 7.94
CA ARG A 45 -15.91 -3.46 8.76
C ARG A 45 -14.46 -2.98 8.65
N CYS A 46 -14.26 -1.71 8.31
CA CYS A 46 -12.94 -1.07 8.34
C CYS A 46 -12.80 -0.22 9.60
N ARG A 47 -11.71 -0.40 10.35
CA ARG A 47 -11.42 0.37 11.57
C ARG A 47 -9.92 0.51 11.79
N ALA A 48 -9.52 1.41 12.70
CA ALA A 48 -8.13 1.48 13.14
C ALA A 48 -7.71 0.16 13.82
N LEU A 49 -6.43 -0.21 13.69
CA LEU A 49 -5.83 -1.30 14.46
C LEU A 49 -5.60 -0.84 15.91
N VAL A 50 -5.92 -1.70 16.88
CA VAL A 50 -5.86 -1.40 18.30
C VAL A 50 -5.30 -2.60 19.06
N GLY A 51 -4.24 -2.35 19.84
CA GLY A 51 -3.65 -3.34 20.74
C GLY A 51 -2.92 -4.48 20.03
N ASP A 52 -2.24 -5.30 20.82
CA ASP A 52 -1.29 -6.30 20.31
C ASP A 52 -1.93 -7.35 19.40
N ALA A 53 -3.16 -7.77 19.71
CA ALA A 53 -3.87 -8.79 18.93
C ALA A 53 -4.10 -8.37 17.48
N ASP A 54 -4.53 -7.13 17.25
CA ASP A 54 -4.70 -6.62 15.89
C ASP A 54 -3.37 -6.54 15.14
N TRP A 55 -2.31 -6.07 15.81
CA TRP A 55 -0.99 -5.94 15.21
C TRP A 55 -0.37 -7.29 14.85
N GLN A 56 -0.58 -8.31 15.69
CA GLN A 56 -0.14 -9.68 15.41
C GLN A 56 -0.82 -10.23 14.16
N VAL A 57 -2.15 -10.16 14.08
CA VAL A 57 -2.87 -10.64 12.89
C VAL A 57 -2.53 -9.80 11.66
N ALA A 58 -2.26 -8.50 11.84
CA ALA A 58 -1.88 -7.63 10.72
C ALA A 58 -0.52 -8.02 10.11
N LEU A 59 0.42 -8.52 10.92
CA LEU A 59 1.67 -9.12 10.43
C LEU A 59 1.39 -10.40 9.63
N GLU A 60 0.51 -11.28 10.12
CA GLU A 60 0.13 -12.50 9.39
C GLU A 60 -0.52 -12.18 8.04
N VAL A 61 -1.39 -11.17 7.99
CA VAL A 61 -1.99 -10.66 6.74
C VAL A 61 -0.93 -10.13 5.79
N ALA A 62 0.07 -9.41 6.31
CA ALA A 62 1.13 -8.83 5.49
C ALA A 62 2.00 -9.93 4.87
N LEU A 63 2.41 -10.93 5.65
CA LEU A 63 3.13 -12.10 5.17
C LEU A 63 2.29 -12.84 4.11
N ALA A 64 1.01 -13.08 4.37
CA ALA A 64 0.15 -13.74 3.38
C ALA A 64 -0.04 -12.94 2.08
N ALA A 65 -0.08 -11.60 2.16
CA ALA A 65 -0.32 -10.73 1.01
C ALA A 65 0.90 -10.54 0.10
N HIS A 66 2.11 -10.51 0.68
CA HIS A 66 3.36 -10.29 -0.04
C HIS A 66 4.10 -11.60 -0.41
N GLY A 67 3.56 -12.76 -0.03
CA GLY A 67 4.18 -14.07 -0.25
C GLY A 67 5.23 -14.41 0.81
N ILE A 68 6.21 -15.25 0.48
CA ILE A 68 7.39 -15.46 1.35
C ILE A 68 8.31 -14.24 1.19
N SER A 69 7.84 -13.07 1.61
CA SER A 69 8.73 -11.96 1.96
C SER A 69 9.54 -12.37 3.18
N GLU A 70 10.75 -11.82 3.33
CA GLU A 70 11.57 -12.10 4.50
C GLU A 70 10.79 -11.78 5.79
N PRO A 71 10.46 -12.78 6.63
CA PRO A 71 9.62 -12.56 7.81
C PRO A 71 10.25 -11.55 8.78
N ALA A 72 11.58 -11.50 8.84
CA ALA A 72 12.33 -10.53 9.63
C ALA A 72 12.07 -9.08 9.15
N PHE A 73 12.14 -8.84 7.83
CA PHE A 73 11.86 -7.52 7.26
C PHE A 73 10.42 -7.08 7.55
N MET A 74 9.44 -7.97 7.33
CA MET A 74 8.03 -7.63 7.58
C MET A 74 7.75 -7.36 9.06
N THR A 75 8.38 -8.11 9.96
CA THR A 75 8.29 -7.88 11.41
C THR A 75 8.87 -6.51 11.77
N TRP A 76 10.06 -6.19 11.24
CA TRP A 76 10.69 -4.88 11.46
C TRP A 76 9.84 -3.73 10.91
N ALA A 77 9.38 -3.81 9.66
CA ALA A 77 8.59 -2.77 8.99
C ALA A 77 7.28 -2.49 9.76
N ARG A 78 6.58 -3.53 10.19
CA ARG A 78 5.38 -3.42 11.03
C ARG A 78 5.68 -2.80 12.40
N GLY A 79 6.82 -3.15 13.01
CA GLY A 79 7.29 -2.51 14.24
C GLY A 79 7.52 -1.01 14.06
N GLN A 80 8.13 -0.59 12.95
CA GLN A 80 8.32 0.82 12.62
C GLN A 80 6.97 1.55 12.40
N LEU A 81 6.05 0.94 11.67
CA LEU A 81 4.71 1.50 11.48
C LEU A 81 3.98 1.66 12.81
N ARG A 82 4.05 0.66 13.69
CA ARG A 82 3.45 0.73 15.03
C ARG A 82 4.04 1.85 15.88
N ALA A 83 5.36 1.96 15.93
CA ALA A 83 6.03 3.05 16.65
C ALA A 83 5.59 4.43 16.16
N ARG A 84 5.43 4.61 14.84
CA ARG A 84 4.90 5.85 14.26
C ARG A 84 3.44 6.11 14.62
N VAL A 85 2.60 5.06 14.68
CA VAL A 85 1.21 5.20 15.13
C VAL A 85 1.17 5.66 16.59
N GLU A 86 1.99 5.06 17.46
CA GLU A 86 2.08 5.40 18.88
C GLU A 86 2.61 6.83 19.08
N ALA A 87 3.49 7.32 18.19
CA ALA A 87 3.97 8.69 18.16
C ALA A 87 2.97 9.71 17.56
N GLY A 88 1.82 9.26 17.02
CA GLY A 88 0.87 10.12 16.31
C GLY A 88 1.30 10.55 14.90
N GLU A 89 2.37 9.95 14.39
CA GLU A 89 2.96 10.19 13.07
C GLU A 89 2.40 9.27 11.98
N ALA A 90 1.54 8.32 12.33
CA ALA A 90 0.87 7.45 11.37
C ALA A 90 -0.51 7.02 11.86
N TRP A 91 -1.33 6.55 10.93
CA TRP A 91 -2.50 5.74 11.23
C TRP A 91 -2.30 4.34 10.65
N ALA A 92 -2.88 3.33 11.30
CA ALA A 92 -2.98 1.98 10.77
C ALA A 92 -4.43 1.51 10.80
N PHE A 93 -4.88 0.93 9.69
CA PHE A 93 -6.25 0.44 9.52
C PHE A 93 -6.27 -1.04 9.18
N GLY A 94 -7.33 -1.70 9.61
CA GLY A 94 -7.67 -3.07 9.26
C GLY A 94 -9.05 -3.17 8.64
N ALA A 95 -9.20 -4.11 7.72
CA ALA A 95 -10.47 -4.53 7.16
C ALA A 95 -10.84 -5.91 7.73
N PHE A 96 -11.99 -6.01 8.37
CA PHE A 96 -12.45 -7.20 9.08
C PHE A 96 -13.70 -7.76 8.42
N VAL A 97 -13.71 -9.05 8.09
CA VAL A 97 -14.90 -9.77 7.59
C VAL A 97 -15.29 -10.75 8.68
N ASP A 98 -16.52 -10.61 9.19
CA ASP A 98 -17.05 -11.44 10.29
C ASP A 98 -16.12 -11.52 11.51
N GLY A 99 -15.43 -10.41 11.78
CA GLY A 99 -14.48 -10.27 12.91
C GLY A 99 -13.04 -10.68 12.60
N ALA A 100 -12.77 -11.36 11.49
CA ALA A 100 -11.42 -11.74 11.08
C ALA A 100 -10.74 -10.65 10.26
N LEU A 101 -9.51 -10.26 10.63
CA LEU A 101 -8.72 -9.30 9.86
C LEU A 101 -8.24 -9.92 8.53
N VAL A 102 -8.60 -9.29 7.42
CA VAL A 102 -8.35 -9.80 6.06
C VAL A 102 -7.53 -8.85 5.19
N ALA A 103 -7.40 -7.59 5.59
CA ALA A 103 -6.52 -6.62 4.94
C ALA A 103 -6.04 -5.58 5.94
N SER A 104 -4.89 -4.98 5.71
CA SER A 104 -4.41 -3.84 6.50
C SER A 104 -3.60 -2.86 5.67
N CYS A 105 -3.49 -1.63 6.16
CA CYS A 105 -2.63 -0.59 5.58
C CYS A 105 -2.16 0.40 6.66
N GLY A 106 -0.99 0.98 6.44
CA GLY A 106 -0.50 2.17 7.13
C GLY A 106 -0.71 3.45 6.30
N LEU A 107 -0.84 4.58 6.99
CA LEU A 107 -0.84 5.93 6.42
C LEU A 107 0.08 6.81 7.28
N VAL A 108 1.30 7.04 6.80
CA VAL A 108 2.36 7.77 7.52
C VAL A 108 2.33 9.24 7.14
N PHE A 109 2.48 10.14 8.12
CA PHE A 109 2.46 11.58 7.95
C PHE A 109 3.88 12.16 8.00
N GLY A 110 4.15 13.16 7.18
CA GLY A 110 5.42 13.89 7.19
C GLY A 110 5.47 14.93 6.08
N ALA A 111 6.24 16.00 6.27
CA ALA A 111 6.45 17.04 5.24
C ALA A 111 5.17 17.62 4.61
N GLY A 112 4.05 17.66 5.35
CA GLY A 112 2.76 18.16 4.86
C GLY A 112 1.98 17.18 3.99
N GLU A 113 2.39 15.92 3.89
CA GLU A 113 1.74 14.86 3.12
C GLU A 113 1.46 13.61 3.96
N ALA A 114 0.62 12.72 3.40
CA ALA A 114 0.35 11.39 3.93
C ALA A 114 0.77 10.33 2.90
N ARG A 115 1.39 9.23 3.33
CA ARG A 115 1.86 8.16 2.43
C ARG A 115 1.32 6.83 2.88
N PHE A 116 0.64 6.12 1.99
CA PHE A 116 0.22 4.76 2.24
C PHE A 116 1.43 3.82 2.27
N GLN A 117 1.44 2.90 3.21
CA GLN A 117 2.47 1.87 3.37
C GLN A 117 1.83 0.52 3.73
N ASP A 118 2.54 -0.56 3.42
CA ASP A 118 2.18 -1.94 3.79
C ASP A 118 0.72 -2.32 3.50
N VAL A 119 0.21 -1.89 2.34
CA VAL A 119 -1.15 -2.22 1.91
C VAL A 119 -1.18 -3.67 1.47
N GLY A 120 -1.85 -4.51 2.27
CA GLY A 120 -1.96 -5.94 2.01
C GLY A 120 -3.39 -6.44 2.14
N VAL A 121 -3.83 -7.29 1.22
CA VAL A 121 -5.10 -8.03 1.28
C VAL A 121 -4.78 -9.52 1.16
N ARG A 122 -5.29 -10.34 2.07
CA ARG A 122 -5.11 -11.79 2.01
C ARG A 122 -5.52 -12.33 0.64
N PRO A 123 -4.76 -13.26 0.02
CA PRO A 123 -5.06 -13.76 -1.32
C PRO A 123 -6.50 -14.26 -1.51
N ASP A 124 -7.06 -14.97 -0.51
CA ASP A 124 -8.42 -15.52 -0.54
C ASP A 124 -9.53 -14.46 -0.46
N GLN A 125 -9.17 -13.22 -0.12
CA GLN A 125 -10.08 -12.07 0.05
C GLN A 125 -9.90 -11.02 -1.06
N GLN A 126 -8.98 -11.26 -1.98
CA GLN A 126 -8.87 -10.49 -3.21
C GLN A 126 -10.11 -10.74 -4.11
N GLY A 127 -10.30 -9.90 -5.12
CA GLY A 127 -11.52 -9.87 -5.93
C GLY A 127 -12.72 -9.16 -5.28
N ARG A 128 -12.81 -9.11 -3.95
CA ARG A 128 -14.06 -8.80 -3.21
C ARG A 128 -14.21 -7.36 -2.72
N HIS A 129 -13.62 -6.37 -3.39
CA HIS A 129 -13.65 -4.95 -2.97
C HIS A 129 -13.10 -4.61 -1.55
N VAL A 130 -12.55 -5.56 -0.79
CA VAL A 130 -12.00 -5.34 0.56
C VAL A 130 -10.95 -4.22 0.58
N GLY A 131 -9.92 -4.31 -0.27
CA GLY A 131 -8.88 -3.27 -0.35
C GLY A 131 -9.43 -1.91 -0.78
N SER A 132 -10.46 -1.87 -1.63
CA SER A 132 -11.09 -0.61 -2.03
C SER A 132 -11.76 0.09 -0.85
N HIS A 133 -12.49 -0.66 -0.02
CA HIS A 133 -13.11 -0.13 1.19
C HIS A 133 -12.09 0.32 2.23
N LEU A 134 -11.01 -0.44 2.40
CA LEU A 134 -9.94 -0.06 3.32
C LEU A 134 -9.30 1.29 2.95
N ILE A 135 -8.94 1.46 1.68
CA ILE A 135 -8.36 2.72 1.19
C ILE A 135 -9.36 3.86 1.24
N HIS A 136 -10.63 3.60 0.88
CA HIS A 136 -11.70 4.57 1.01
C HIS A 136 -11.81 5.09 2.45
N THR A 137 -11.84 4.19 3.44
CA THR A 137 -11.92 4.55 4.86
C THR A 137 -10.74 5.42 5.30
N ALA A 138 -9.52 5.07 4.88
CA ALA A 138 -8.32 5.85 5.22
C ALA A 138 -8.35 7.25 4.57
N LEU A 139 -8.72 7.35 3.28
CA LEU A 139 -8.83 8.63 2.58
C LEU A 139 -9.96 9.50 3.12
N ALA A 140 -11.13 8.93 3.40
CA ALA A 140 -12.26 9.65 3.97
C ALA A 140 -11.91 10.23 5.34
N ARG A 141 -11.23 9.45 6.19
CA ARG A 141 -10.73 9.93 7.48
C ARG A 141 -9.66 11.01 7.32
N LEU A 142 -8.71 10.84 6.39
CA LEU A 142 -7.71 11.85 6.10
C LEU A 142 -8.36 13.17 5.68
N HIS A 143 -9.36 13.11 4.79
CA HIS A 143 -10.08 14.29 4.34
C HIS A 143 -10.80 15.01 5.48
N ALA A 144 -11.45 14.25 6.38
CA ALA A 144 -12.19 14.81 7.51
C ALA A 144 -11.29 15.40 8.59
N GLU A 145 -10.20 14.73 8.95
CA GLU A 145 -9.34 15.12 10.08
C GLU A 145 -8.14 15.98 9.66
N ARG A 146 -7.72 15.90 8.39
CA ARG A 146 -6.58 16.65 7.82
C ARG A 146 -6.91 17.17 6.42
N PRO A 147 -7.89 18.10 6.31
CA PRO A 147 -8.30 18.64 5.03
C PRO A 147 -7.13 19.32 4.31
N GLY A 148 -7.01 19.05 3.01
CA GLY A 148 -5.95 19.61 2.16
C GLY A 148 -4.63 18.82 2.18
N THR A 149 -4.44 17.85 3.08
CA THR A 149 -3.25 16.98 3.07
C THR A 149 -3.33 16.01 1.88
N PRO A 150 -2.37 16.05 0.93
CA PRO A 150 -2.33 15.07 -0.15
C PRO A 150 -1.92 13.69 0.37
N ALA A 151 -2.56 12.65 -0.15
CA ALA A 151 -2.19 11.26 0.11
C ALA A 151 -1.44 10.69 -1.10
N PHE A 152 -0.33 10.00 -0.88
CA PHE A 152 0.45 9.36 -1.94
C PHE A 152 0.54 7.86 -1.74
N ILE A 153 0.64 7.14 -2.86
CA ILE A 153 0.93 5.72 -2.88
C ILE A 153 1.71 5.34 -4.15
N CYS A 154 2.65 4.40 -3.98
CA CYS A 154 3.30 3.73 -5.09
C CYS A 154 2.70 2.33 -5.24
N ALA A 155 2.41 1.92 -6.47
CA ALA A 155 1.92 0.59 -6.78
C ALA A 155 2.56 0.07 -8.05
N ASP A 156 2.84 -1.23 -8.11
CA ASP A 156 3.32 -1.85 -9.35
C ASP A 156 2.37 -1.51 -10.50
N ARG A 157 2.94 -1.09 -11.62
CA ARG A 157 2.19 -0.60 -12.76
C ARG A 157 1.27 -1.70 -13.30
N GLU A 158 0.08 -1.28 -13.78
CA GLU A 158 -0.93 -2.16 -14.40
C GLU A 158 -1.48 -3.29 -13.51
N THR A 159 -1.13 -3.28 -12.22
CA THR A 159 -1.68 -4.23 -11.26
C THR A 159 -3.10 -3.90 -10.85
N ARG A 160 -3.76 -4.88 -10.23
CA ARG A 160 -5.06 -4.70 -9.62
C ARG A 160 -5.05 -3.64 -8.51
N ALA A 161 -3.93 -3.49 -7.80
CA ALA A 161 -3.78 -2.48 -6.77
C ALA A 161 -3.83 -1.06 -7.36
N ASP A 162 -3.09 -0.81 -8.46
CA ASP A 162 -3.12 0.49 -9.15
C ASP A 162 -4.55 0.92 -9.55
N ARG A 163 -5.34 -0.03 -10.07
CA ARG A 163 -6.75 0.22 -10.43
C ARG A 163 -7.63 0.53 -9.21
N VAL A 164 -7.34 -0.04 -8.05
CA VAL A 164 -8.06 0.28 -6.81
C VAL A 164 -7.83 1.74 -6.42
N TYR A 165 -6.58 2.20 -6.43
CA TYR A 165 -6.24 3.58 -6.07
C TYR A 165 -6.82 4.59 -7.07
N ALA A 166 -6.78 4.28 -8.37
CA ALA A 166 -7.44 5.07 -9.39
C ALA A 166 -8.95 5.23 -9.13
N ALA A 167 -9.63 4.13 -8.77
CA ALA A 167 -11.06 4.13 -8.46
C ALA A 167 -11.41 4.91 -7.18
N GLN A 168 -10.43 5.18 -6.32
CA GLN A 168 -10.57 6.08 -5.16
C GLN A 168 -10.33 7.55 -5.50
N GLY A 169 -10.25 7.92 -6.79
CA GLY A 169 -10.03 9.29 -7.22
C GLY A 169 -8.58 9.76 -7.12
N MET A 170 -7.63 8.85 -6.90
CA MET A 170 -6.22 9.22 -6.85
C MET A 170 -5.65 9.37 -8.28
N ALA A 171 -5.23 10.59 -8.62
CA ALA A 171 -4.67 10.93 -9.91
C ALA A 171 -3.27 10.32 -10.08
N LEU A 172 -2.94 9.83 -11.28
CA LEU A 172 -1.58 9.48 -11.64
C LEU A 172 -0.74 10.76 -11.73
N VAL A 173 0.37 10.81 -10.99
CA VAL A 173 1.25 12.00 -10.93
C VAL A 173 2.70 11.70 -11.30
N GLY A 174 3.05 10.43 -11.51
CA GLY A 174 4.38 10.05 -11.95
C GLY A 174 4.58 8.54 -11.96
N HIS A 175 5.81 8.16 -12.27
CA HIS A 175 6.30 6.78 -12.23
C HIS A 175 7.58 6.74 -11.40
N THR A 176 7.81 5.62 -10.71
CA THR A 176 9.11 5.29 -10.12
C THR A 176 9.64 4.04 -10.80
N HIS A 177 10.95 4.03 -11.07
CA HIS A 177 11.64 2.92 -11.70
C HIS A 177 12.57 2.31 -10.66
N CYS A 178 12.47 1.00 -10.46
CA CYS A 178 13.27 0.22 -9.53
C CYS A 178 14.16 -0.72 -10.32
N LEU A 179 15.45 -0.72 -10.00
CA LEU A 179 16.44 -1.62 -10.55
C LEU A 179 16.96 -2.47 -9.39
N VAL A 180 16.89 -3.78 -9.51
CA VAL A 180 17.33 -4.74 -8.48
C VAL A 180 18.42 -5.60 -9.08
N LEU A 181 19.63 -5.55 -8.51
CA LEU A 181 20.67 -6.51 -8.84
C LEU A 181 20.45 -7.76 -7.96
N PRO A 182 20.06 -8.91 -8.52
CA PRO A 182 19.90 -10.13 -7.74
C PRO A 182 21.27 -10.56 -7.21
N ILE A 183 21.32 -10.84 -5.91
CA ILE A 183 22.47 -11.45 -5.25
C ILE A 183 22.30 -12.96 -5.35
N SER A 184 23.36 -13.69 -5.70
CA SER A 184 23.29 -15.16 -5.76
C SER A 184 22.94 -15.72 -4.37
N PRO A 185 22.13 -16.78 -4.26
CA PRO A 185 21.90 -17.45 -2.98
C PRO A 185 23.21 -17.85 -2.27
N ASP A 186 24.26 -18.14 -3.03
CA ASP A 186 25.59 -18.51 -2.52
C ASP A 186 26.36 -17.32 -1.89
N GLU A 187 25.98 -16.07 -2.19
CA GLU A 187 26.60 -14.86 -1.65
C GLU A 187 25.97 -14.39 -0.33
N VAL A 188 24.84 -15.00 0.07
CA VAL A 188 24.08 -14.66 1.29
C VAL A 188 24.32 -15.66 2.43
N ALA A 189 25.03 -16.77 2.15
CA ALA A 189 25.39 -17.81 3.12
C ALA A 189 26.64 -17.47 3.95
#